data_AF-A0A8J7TVT1-F1
#
_entry.id   AF-A0A8J7TVT1-F1
#
_cell.length_a   1.000
_cell.length_b   1.000
_cell.length_c   1.000
_cell.angle_alpha   90.00
_cell.angle_beta   90.00
_cell.angle_gamma   90.00
#
_symmetry.space_group_name_H-M   'P 1'
#
loop_
_entity.id
_entity.type
_entity.pdbx_description
1 polymer ?
#
loop_
_entity_poly.entity_id
_entity_poly.type
_entity_poly.pdbx_seq_one_letter_code
_entity_poly.pdbx_strand_id
1 'polypeptide(L)'
;MTRLVLVVGIAFSAGAASGFPGLTKSASPSVRPAELPGYTTVSTAKTIAEPAADSTGTGATGYLGLTVEPDGAGRPVVDTIQPGSPAQVAGIRHGDLITQVGERTVSTPVSFREWIQSCAPGESVKIGLLRDGKPTTVTARLTATSRPKKLGSGPPPFLGLQLAEVKEGDGVKVQSVAKGSPAEAAKLKPGDWILRVNREEINRPGRLIDVLQGKKPGDEIIFTVVQDKKEVELKATLSAPERPQGKGGFGGGGFGGRGGGAPPSLFKEKTLKVAIIGIEFSDTRHNAKVTPEELEHLILSRGKFTGKNATGDSVAGNLNDYLHEVSAGQFQLEGGAFPWVAVDKKRGDYVQGSGTSYRTAVLTDALTKLTAGDKKDVLKDYKGIIFVYAGTRSAPNRGSVYYPHAGTIRYQGREFRYMLVPEGGSSLVALNGLVKEVGLMLGLPDLAARTENIGSEGLGPWCAMSDPNRSGKPQHYSAWCKAKLGWLKPAVIDPTVKQKLVLGPIEDSPNEC
;
A
#
# COMPACT_ATOMS: atom_id res chain seq x y z
N MET A 1 15.75 22.97 10.28
CA MET A 1 15.40 23.49 8.93
C MET A 1 14.36 22.58 8.32
N THR A 2 13.09 22.89 8.57
CA THR A 2 11.94 22.04 8.23
C THR A 2 11.56 22.29 6.77
N ARG A 3 11.70 21.27 5.91
CA ARG A 3 11.25 21.32 4.51
C ARG A 3 9.76 20.98 4.46
N LEU A 4 8.93 21.99 4.19
CA LEU A 4 7.52 21.79 3.84
C LEU A 4 7.45 21.30 2.39
N VAL A 5 7.15 20.03 2.15
CA VAL A 5 6.93 19.50 0.80
C VAL A 5 5.44 19.56 0.50
N LEU A 6 5.02 20.58 -0.25
CA LEU A 6 3.67 20.71 -0.77
C LEU A 6 3.58 19.97 -2.11
N VAL A 7 2.86 18.84 -2.16
CA VAL A 7 2.68 18.06 -3.40
C VAL A 7 1.47 18.63 -4.14
N VAL A 8 1.69 19.33 -5.26
CA VAL A 8 0.62 19.92 -6.08
C VAL A 8 0.79 19.48 -7.53
N GLY A 9 -0.29 19.07 -8.19
CA GLY A 9 -0.26 18.69 -9.60
C GLY A 9 -0.73 19.77 -10.55
N ILE A 10 -0.14 19.75 -11.73
CA ILE A 10 -0.62 20.43 -12.91
C ILE A 10 -0.84 19.34 -13.97
N ALA A 11 -2.06 19.20 -14.48
CA ALA A 11 -2.34 18.41 -15.66
C ALA A 11 -2.11 19.28 -16.90
N PHE A 12 -1.19 18.88 -17.78
CA PHE A 12 -1.05 19.48 -19.10
C PHE A 12 -1.92 18.71 -20.09
N SER A 13 -2.95 19.36 -20.65
CA SER A 13 -3.64 18.88 -21.84
C SER A 13 -2.87 19.34 -23.09
N ALA A 14 -2.24 18.41 -23.80
CA ALA A 14 -1.68 18.67 -25.11
C ALA A 14 -2.75 18.31 -26.16
N GLY A 15 -3.35 19.34 -26.76
CA GLY A 15 -4.27 19.16 -27.88
C GLY A 15 -3.51 18.83 -29.17
N ALA A 16 -3.84 17.70 -29.79
CA ALA A 16 -3.56 17.46 -31.20
C ALA A 16 -4.90 17.46 -31.94
N ALA A 17 -5.04 18.37 -32.91
CA ALA A 17 -6.23 18.55 -33.72
C ALA A 17 -6.13 17.73 -35.00
N SER A 18 -7.20 17.00 -35.33
CA SER A 18 -7.60 16.75 -36.72
C SER A 18 -9.07 16.34 -36.82
N GLY A 19 -9.90 17.31 -37.22
CA GLY A 19 -11.04 17.21 -38.15
C GLY A 19 -12.18 16.21 -37.93
N PHE A 20 -13.31 16.70 -37.40
CA PHE A 20 -14.66 16.32 -37.83
C PHE A 20 -15.60 17.54 -37.68
N PRO A 21 -16.40 17.91 -38.71
CA PRO A 21 -17.31 19.04 -38.61
C PRO A 21 -18.67 18.59 -38.04
N GLY A 22 -19.16 19.32 -37.04
CA GLY A 22 -20.54 19.21 -36.58
C GLY A 22 -20.72 18.83 -35.11
N LEU A 23 -20.20 19.64 -34.20
CA LEU A 23 -20.71 19.77 -32.82
C LEU A 23 -20.43 21.21 -32.37
N THR A 24 -21.48 21.97 -32.10
CA THR A 24 -21.41 23.33 -31.59
C THR A 24 -20.72 23.32 -30.24
N LYS A 25 -19.62 24.07 -30.15
CA LYS A 25 -18.76 24.20 -28.97
C LYS A 25 -19.52 25.01 -27.91
N SER A 26 -20.23 24.34 -26.99
CA SER A 26 -20.55 24.96 -25.71
C SER A 26 -19.31 24.81 -24.82
N ALA A 27 -18.47 25.84 -24.84
CA ALA A 27 -17.40 25.98 -23.87
C ALA A 27 -18.01 26.44 -22.55
N SER A 28 -18.20 25.52 -21.61
CA SER A 28 -18.43 25.89 -20.21
C SER A 28 -17.14 26.52 -19.65
N PRO A 29 -17.25 27.60 -18.85
CA PRO A 29 -16.08 28.37 -18.44
C PRO A 29 -15.22 27.56 -17.48
N SER A 30 -13.92 27.48 -17.77
CA SER A 30 -12.91 27.10 -16.79
C SER A 30 -12.96 28.13 -15.66
N VAL A 31 -13.56 27.81 -14.52
CA VAL A 31 -13.40 28.64 -13.32
C VAL A 31 -12.01 28.33 -12.77
N ARG A 32 -10.99 28.94 -13.38
CA ARG A 32 -9.73 29.19 -12.67
C ARG A 32 -10.12 29.85 -11.34
N PRO A 33 -9.54 29.45 -10.20
CA PRO A 33 -9.71 30.21 -8.97
C PRO A 33 -9.46 31.67 -9.32
N ALA A 34 -10.44 32.55 -9.06
CA ALA A 34 -10.27 33.98 -9.30
C ALA A 34 -8.91 34.40 -8.76
N GLU A 35 -8.10 35.11 -9.55
CA GLU A 35 -6.78 35.56 -9.12
C GLU A 35 -6.95 36.33 -7.81
N LEU A 36 -6.60 35.71 -6.68
CA LEU A 36 -6.74 36.31 -5.37
C LEU A 36 -5.61 37.33 -5.22
N PRO A 37 -5.91 38.64 -5.08
CA PRO A 37 -4.87 39.65 -5.01
C PRO A 37 -3.85 39.35 -3.90
N GLY A 38 -2.58 39.21 -4.27
CA GLY A 38 -1.49 38.88 -3.36
C GLY A 38 -1.25 37.39 -3.12
N TYR A 39 -1.95 36.48 -3.81
CA TYR A 39 -1.67 35.04 -3.82
C TYR A 39 -1.13 34.60 -5.18
N THR A 40 -0.25 33.59 -5.16
CA THR A 40 0.34 32.99 -6.36
C THR A 40 -0.15 31.56 -6.56
N THR A 41 -0.31 31.16 -7.82
CA THR A 41 -0.58 29.77 -8.19
C THR A 41 0.71 28.96 -8.22
N VAL A 42 0.62 27.64 -8.22
CA VAL A 42 1.81 26.78 -8.28
C VAL A 42 2.65 27.01 -9.56
N SER A 43 2.02 27.38 -10.66
CA SER A 43 2.71 27.69 -11.91
C SER A 43 3.53 28.99 -11.86
N THR A 44 3.23 29.89 -10.91
CA THR A 44 3.90 31.19 -10.75
C THR A 44 4.65 31.32 -9.42
N ALA A 45 4.56 30.31 -8.56
CA ALA A 45 5.27 30.23 -7.28
C ALA A 45 6.79 30.17 -7.50
N LYS A 46 7.55 30.74 -6.57
CA LYS A 46 9.01 30.63 -6.57
C LYS A 46 9.37 29.22 -6.15
N THR A 47 9.83 28.46 -7.14
CA THR A 47 10.28 27.07 -7.00
C THR A 47 11.80 27.01 -6.97
N ILE A 48 12.32 25.98 -6.32
CA ILE A 48 13.75 25.66 -6.40
C ILE A 48 13.95 25.03 -7.79
N ALA A 49 14.91 25.52 -8.59
CA ALA A 49 15.27 24.87 -9.85
C ALA A 49 15.62 23.38 -9.57
N GLU A 50 15.02 22.46 -10.32
CA GLU A 50 15.17 21.01 -10.09
C GLU A 50 16.66 20.62 -9.96
N PRO A 51 17.09 19.97 -8.87
CA PRO A 51 18.09 18.95 -9.03
C PRO A 51 17.43 17.76 -9.75
N ALA A 52 18.13 17.21 -10.73
CA ALA A 52 17.82 15.93 -11.35
C ALA A 52 17.41 14.89 -10.30
N ALA A 53 16.55 13.97 -10.71
CA ALA A 53 15.99 12.88 -9.92
C ALA A 53 17.07 12.11 -9.13
N ASP A 54 17.39 12.61 -7.94
CA ASP A 54 18.07 11.93 -6.84
C ASP A 54 18.11 12.91 -5.66
N SER A 55 16.99 13.04 -4.96
CA SER A 55 16.99 13.62 -3.62
C SER A 55 16.23 12.71 -2.67
N THR A 56 16.97 11.82 -2.03
CA THR A 56 16.57 11.14 -0.80
C THR A 56 16.25 12.17 0.28
N GLY A 57 15.03 12.15 0.85
CA GLY A 57 14.72 12.84 2.11
C GLY A 57 13.42 13.64 2.09
N THR A 58 12.30 12.94 2.22
CA THR A 58 11.01 13.52 2.64
C THR A 58 11.13 14.09 4.06
N GLY A 59 10.46 15.21 4.35
CA GLY A 59 10.40 15.83 5.68
C GLY A 59 9.80 14.88 6.71
N ALA A 60 10.66 14.16 7.42
CA ALA A 60 10.26 13.36 8.56
C ALA A 60 9.96 14.29 9.74
N THR A 61 8.89 14.01 10.47
CA THR A 61 8.56 14.69 11.73
C THR A 61 9.25 14.00 12.89
N GLY A 62 9.51 14.74 13.96
CA GLY A 62 10.10 14.22 15.19
C GLY A 62 9.23 13.14 15.82
N TYR A 63 9.84 12.01 16.14
CA TYR A 63 9.22 10.88 16.80
C TYR A 63 9.84 10.69 18.17
N LEU A 64 8.97 10.66 19.18
CA LEU A 64 9.34 10.45 20.58
C LEU A 64 8.96 9.03 21.07
N GLY A 65 7.87 8.45 20.53
CA GLY A 65 7.44 7.08 20.82
C GLY A 65 6.78 6.89 22.18
N LEU A 66 5.85 7.78 22.52
CA LEU A 66 4.95 7.67 23.66
C LEU A 66 3.53 8.16 23.28
N THR A 67 2.51 7.75 24.01
CA THR A 67 1.15 8.32 23.99
C THR A 67 0.89 9.13 25.26
N VAL A 68 0.03 10.15 25.14
CA VAL A 68 -0.47 10.92 26.28
C VAL A 68 -2.00 10.95 26.25
N GLU A 69 -2.60 10.84 27.42
CA GLU A 69 -4.03 10.99 27.67
C GLU A 69 -4.30 12.16 28.61
N PRO A 70 -5.50 12.78 28.58
CA PRO A 70 -5.86 13.82 29.53
C PRO A 70 -6.08 13.24 30.94
N ASP A 71 -5.49 13.86 31.96
CA ASP A 71 -5.85 13.58 33.36
C ASP A 71 -7.22 14.18 33.75
N GLY A 72 -7.61 14.02 35.02
CA GLY A 72 -8.85 14.60 35.56
C GLY A 72 -8.95 16.13 35.46
N ALA A 73 -7.85 16.83 35.12
CA ALA A 73 -7.80 18.27 34.89
C ALA A 73 -7.50 18.62 33.41
N GLY A 74 -7.51 17.64 32.50
CA GLY A 74 -7.28 17.82 31.06
C GLY A 74 -5.81 17.91 30.62
N ARG A 75 -4.86 17.64 31.52
CA ARG A 75 -3.41 17.80 31.29
C ARG A 75 -2.78 16.53 30.72
N PRO A 76 -1.69 16.61 29.94
CA PRO A 76 -1.12 15.46 29.23
C PRO A 76 -0.32 14.52 30.14
N VAL A 77 -0.90 13.37 30.49
CA VAL A 77 -0.22 12.30 31.25
C VAL A 77 0.20 11.19 30.31
N VAL A 78 1.43 10.69 30.49
CA VAL A 78 1.99 9.59 29.71
C VAL A 78 1.24 8.29 29.98
N ASP A 79 0.68 7.69 28.93
CA ASP A 79 -0.16 6.48 28.96
C ASP A 79 0.59 5.24 28.44
N THR A 80 1.27 5.33 27.30
CA THR A 80 2.14 4.23 26.83
C THR A 80 3.47 4.74 26.33
N ILE A 81 4.49 3.90 26.47
CA ILE A 81 5.84 4.16 25.96
C ILE A 81 6.24 2.98 25.09
N GLN A 82 6.64 3.26 23.86
CA GLN A 82 7.09 2.24 22.95
C GLN A 82 8.52 1.76 23.33
N PRO A 83 8.78 0.43 23.40
CA PRO A 83 10.12 -0.09 23.65
C PRO A 83 11.14 0.35 22.60
N GLY A 84 12.34 0.75 23.04
CA GLY A 84 13.43 1.27 22.21
C GLY A 84 13.21 2.69 21.67
N SER A 85 12.14 3.38 22.09
CA SER A 85 11.85 4.74 21.62
C SER A 85 12.74 5.80 22.28
N PRO A 86 12.85 7.01 21.68
CA PRO A 86 13.51 8.14 22.32
C PRO A 86 12.94 8.50 23.70
N ALA A 87 11.63 8.32 23.93
CA ALA A 87 11.00 8.52 25.22
C ALA A 87 11.56 7.57 26.28
N GLN A 88 11.65 6.29 25.95
CA GLN A 88 12.17 5.27 26.87
C GLN A 88 13.65 5.51 27.16
N VAL A 89 14.45 5.82 26.13
CA VAL A 89 15.88 6.12 26.27
C VAL A 89 16.10 7.38 27.10
N ALA A 90 15.24 8.39 26.97
CA ALA A 90 15.27 9.60 27.79
C ALA A 90 14.78 9.37 29.23
N GLY A 91 14.29 8.18 29.56
CA GLY A 91 13.85 7.81 30.90
C GLY A 91 12.47 8.35 31.28
N ILE A 92 11.62 8.68 30.31
CA ILE A 92 10.19 8.97 30.54
C ILE A 92 9.49 7.69 31.00
N ARG A 93 8.48 7.81 31.86
CA ARG A 93 7.75 6.68 32.47
C ARG A 93 6.24 6.88 32.34
N HIS A 94 5.51 5.76 32.39
CA HIS A 94 4.05 5.77 32.52
C HIS A 94 3.64 6.57 33.76
N GLY A 95 2.64 7.43 33.62
CA GLY A 95 2.15 8.31 34.68
C GLY A 95 2.91 9.64 34.82
N ASP A 96 3.99 9.88 34.06
CA ASP A 96 4.63 11.20 34.03
C ASP A 96 3.65 12.24 33.46
N LEU A 97 3.48 13.37 34.16
CA LEU A 97 2.67 14.49 33.69
C LEU A 97 3.57 15.47 32.92
N ILE A 98 3.34 15.65 31.63
CA ILE A 98 4.15 16.56 30.81
C ILE A 98 3.72 18.00 31.06
N THR A 99 4.68 18.87 31.37
CA THR A 99 4.43 20.27 31.70
C THR A 99 5.08 21.24 30.72
N GLN A 100 6.18 20.82 30.08
CA GLN A 100 6.94 21.70 29.18
C GLN A 100 7.64 20.90 28.08
N VAL A 101 7.73 21.48 26.89
CA VAL A 101 8.54 20.94 25.81
C VAL A 101 9.33 22.06 25.12
N GLY A 102 10.65 21.93 25.11
CA GLY A 102 11.56 23.02 24.77
C GLY A 102 11.37 24.20 25.72
N GLU A 103 11.10 25.38 25.16
CA GLU A 103 10.80 26.60 25.93
C GLU A 103 9.28 26.79 26.16
N ARG A 104 8.43 25.92 25.63
CA ARG A 104 6.96 26.10 25.67
C ARG A 104 6.30 25.27 26.75
N THR A 105 5.46 25.89 27.55
CA THR A 105 4.54 25.20 28.47
C THR A 105 3.47 24.47 27.67
N VAL A 106 3.18 23.24 28.06
CA VAL A 106 2.19 22.38 27.40
C VAL A 106 1.12 22.00 28.42
N SER A 107 -0.13 22.34 28.11
CA SER A 107 -1.27 22.17 29.03
C SER A 107 -2.29 21.12 28.57
N THR A 108 -2.17 20.60 27.34
CA THR A 108 -3.12 19.61 26.79
C THR A 108 -2.40 18.50 25.97
N PRO A 109 -2.99 17.28 25.87
CA PRO A 109 -2.48 16.22 24.99
C PRO A 109 -2.32 16.65 23.52
N VAL A 110 -3.23 17.50 23.02
CA VAL A 110 -3.21 18.00 21.64
C VAL A 110 -2.01 18.92 21.42
N SER A 111 -1.81 19.91 22.31
CA SER A 111 -0.68 20.85 22.19
C SER A 111 0.68 20.16 22.35
N PHE A 112 0.76 19.11 23.17
CA PHE A 112 1.94 18.25 23.26
C PHE A 112 2.26 17.60 21.91
N ARG A 113 1.25 16.97 21.30
CA ARG A 113 1.38 16.22 20.04
C ARG A 113 1.76 17.11 18.88
N GLU A 114 1.07 18.25 18.73
CA GLU A 114 1.35 19.24 17.69
C GLU A 114 2.79 19.75 17.79
N TRP A 115 3.27 19.97 19.01
CA TRP A 115 4.64 20.42 19.22
C TRP A 115 5.66 19.37 18.79
N ILE A 116 5.51 18.11 19.23
CA ILE A 116 6.42 17.02 18.85
C ILE A 116 6.44 16.84 17.32
N GLN A 117 5.28 16.98 16.66
CA GLN A 117 5.15 16.91 15.20
C GLN A 117 5.83 18.09 14.48
N SER A 118 5.99 19.24 15.14
CA SER A 118 6.68 20.41 14.60
C SER A 118 8.21 20.28 14.60
N CYS A 119 8.76 19.37 15.41
CA CYS A 119 10.20 19.20 15.56
C CYS A 119 10.81 18.31 14.47
N ALA A 120 12.11 18.49 14.25
CA ALA A 120 12.85 17.70 13.28
C ALA A 120 13.43 16.41 13.91
N PRO A 121 13.51 15.31 13.15
CA PRO A 121 14.28 14.13 13.53
C PRO A 121 15.75 14.49 13.79
N GLY A 122 16.33 13.89 14.81
CA GLY A 122 17.70 14.13 15.25
C GLY A 122 17.85 15.31 16.22
N GLU A 123 16.82 16.14 16.36
CA GLU A 123 16.78 17.25 17.33
C GLU A 123 16.72 16.73 18.77
N SER A 124 17.50 17.34 19.65
CA SER A 124 17.48 17.06 21.09
C SER A 124 16.56 18.06 21.78
N VAL A 125 15.50 17.55 22.39
CA VAL A 125 14.45 18.34 23.02
C VAL A 125 14.49 18.12 24.53
N LYS A 126 14.44 19.22 25.29
CA LYS A 126 14.20 19.18 26.73
C LYS A 126 12.70 19.06 27.00
N ILE A 127 12.31 18.09 27.82
CA ILE A 127 10.93 17.84 28.23
C ILE A 127 10.88 18.02 29.74
N GLY A 128 10.10 19.02 30.17
CA GLY A 128 9.70 19.19 31.57
C GLY A 128 8.52 18.29 31.88
N LEU A 129 8.64 17.52 32.96
CA LEU A 129 7.60 16.62 33.44
C LEU A 129 7.51 16.65 34.97
N LEU A 130 6.37 16.25 35.49
CA LEU A 130 6.16 15.97 36.91
C LEU A 130 6.10 14.46 37.09
N ARG A 131 7.00 13.94 37.92
CA ARG A 131 7.03 12.54 38.34
C ARG A 131 6.76 12.48 39.83
N ASP A 132 5.69 11.79 40.23
CA ASP A 132 5.26 11.71 41.62
C ASP A 132 5.13 13.12 42.27
N GLY A 133 4.65 14.08 41.49
CA GLY A 133 4.49 15.49 41.91
C GLY A 133 5.78 16.33 41.93
N LYS A 134 6.95 15.75 41.61
CA LYS A 134 8.24 16.46 41.59
C LYS A 134 8.65 16.88 40.18
N PRO A 135 9.08 18.14 39.97
CA PRO A 135 9.53 18.60 38.65
C PRO A 135 10.84 17.93 38.27
N THR A 136 10.84 17.34 37.08
CA THR A 136 12.00 16.68 36.46
C THR A 136 12.13 17.16 35.02
N THR A 137 13.36 17.27 34.53
CA THR A 137 13.61 17.58 33.12
C THR A 137 14.42 16.46 32.50
N VAL A 138 13.95 15.94 31.37
CA VAL A 138 14.65 14.92 30.58
C VAL A 138 15.00 15.48 29.21
N THR A 139 16.06 14.99 28.60
CA THR A 139 16.42 15.36 27.22
C THR A 139 16.23 14.15 26.32
N ALA A 140 15.36 14.28 25.32
CA ALA A 140 15.07 13.23 24.35
C ALA A 140 15.58 13.64 22.97
N ARG A 141 16.34 12.76 22.32
CA ARG A 141 16.75 12.95 20.92
C ARG A 141 15.69 12.35 19.99
N LEU A 142 14.91 13.19 19.33
CA LEU A 142 13.84 12.76 18.44
C LEU A 142 14.40 11.92 17.30
N THR A 143 13.64 10.94 16.85
CA THR A 143 13.97 10.15 15.65
C THR A 143 12.92 10.42 14.56
N ALA A 144 13.00 9.79 13.40
CA ALA A 144 12.03 10.01 12.33
C ALA A 144 10.75 9.19 12.57
N THR A 145 9.56 9.81 12.40
CA THR A 145 8.22 9.17 12.45
C THR A 145 8.02 8.07 11.42
N SER A 146 8.98 7.90 10.53
CA SER A 146 9.08 6.74 9.66
C SER A 146 10.56 6.41 9.55
N ARG A 147 10.92 5.13 9.59
CA ARG A 147 11.97 4.69 8.68
C ARG A 147 11.31 4.81 7.30
N PRO A 148 11.52 5.89 6.50
CA PRO A 148 11.06 5.86 5.12
C PRO A 148 11.63 4.59 4.53
N LYS A 149 10.76 3.71 4.05
CA LYS A 149 11.15 2.49 3.36
C LYS A 149 12.02 2.95 2.19
N LYS A 150 13.34 2.84 2.31
CA LYS A 150 14.21 2.88 1.14
C LYS A 150 13.73 1.69 0.30
N LEU A 151 13.05 1.96 -0.81
CA LEU A 151 13.00 0.97 -1.88
C LEU A 151 14.47 0.75 -2.24
N GLY A 152 15.03 -0.37 -1.79
CA GLY A 152 16.34 -0.80 -2.29
C GLY A 152 16.22 -0.89 -3.80
N SER A 153 17.15 -0.31 -4.53
CA SER A 153 17.24 -0.41 -6.00
C SER A 153 17.78 -1.78 -6.41
N GLY A 154 17.19 -2.86 -5.90
CA GLY A 154 17.65 -4.23 -6.10
C GLY A 154 16.68 -5.26 -5.51
N PRO A 155 16.81 -6.54 -5.92
CA PRO A 155 15.98 -7.60 -5.38
C PRO A 155 16.11 -7.65 -3.85
N PRO A 156 14.99 -7.84 -3.11
CA PRO A 156 15.03 -7.90 -1.66
C PRO A 156 15.95 -9.05 -1.22
N PRO A 157 16.72 -8.88 -0.12
CA PRO A 157 17.54 -9.97 0.41
C PRO A 157 16.63 -11.15 0.76
N PHE A 158 17.03 -12.34 0.35
CA PHE A 158 16.32 -13.58 0.60
C PHE A 158 17.09 -14.42 1.62
N LEU A 159 16.33 -15.01 2.56
CA LEU A 159 16.86 -15.88 3.61
C LEU A 159 16.19 -17.26 3.60
N GLY A 160 14.89 -17.34 3.25
CA GLY A 160 14.15 -18.60 3.12
C GLY A 160 13.58 -19.17 4.43
N LEU A 161 13.19 -18.32 5.38
CA LEU A 161 12.57 -18.74 6.65
C LEU A 161 11.06 -18.44 6.69
N GLN A 162 10.32 -19.33 7.36
CA GLN A 162 8.98 -19.06 7.87
C GLN A 162 9.01 -19.08 9.39
N LEU A 163 8.32 -18.12 10.02
CA LEU A 163 8.34 -17.92 11.47
C LEU A 163 6.91 -18.00 12.03
N ALA A 164 6.78 -18.44 13.28
CA ALA A 164 5.51 -18.45 14.02
C ALA A 164 5.50 -17.41 15.17
N GLU A 165 4.31 -16.90 15.54
CA GLU A 165 4.11 -15.98 16.69
C GLU A 165 3.94 -16.73 18.05
N VAL A 166 4.14 -16.00 19.17
CA VAL A 166 4.81 -16.45 20.43
C VAL A 166 3.88 -16.66 21.66
N LYS A 167 4.34 -17.47 22.66
CA LYS A 167 4.79 -17.10 24.05
C LYS A 167 5.58 -18.29 24.68
N GLU A 168 6.60 -18.18 25.55
CA GLU A 168 7.23 -17.09 26.35
C GLU A 168 8.77 -17.33 26.44
N GLY A 169 9.58 -16.26 26.45
CA GLY A 169 11.03 -16.25 26.76
C GLY A 169 12.01 -16.10 25.58
N ASP A 170 12.16 -14.89 25.06
CA ASP A 170 13.34 -14.33 24.35
C ASP A 170 13.61 -14.65 22.86
N GLY A 171 12.70 -15.26 22.09
CA GLY A 171 12.94 -15.49 20.65
C GLY A 171 11.75 -15.81 19.75
N VAL A 172 12.01 -15.96 18.46
CA VAL A 172 11.02 -16.33 17.43
C VAL A 172 11.29 -17.74 16.88
N LYS A 173 10.27 -18.60 16.88
CA LYS A 173 10.40 -19.99 16.41
C LYS A 173 10.41 -20.08 14.88
N VAL A 174 11.36 -20.86 14.37
CA VAL A 174 11.43 -21.26 12.96
C VAL A 174 10.38 -22.33 12.69
N GLN A 175 9.41 -22.02 11.83
CA GLN A 175 8.36 -22.94 11.41
C GLN A 175 8.80 -23.82 10.26
N SER A 176 9.46 -23.24 9.26
CA SER A 176 9.98 -23.97 8.10
C SER A 176 11.18 -23.26 7.49
N VAL A 177 12.02 -24.04 6.79
CA VAL A 177 13.21 -23.57 6.09
C VAL A 177 13.12 -24.02 4.64
N ALA A 178 13.28 -23.09 3.70
CA ALA A 178 13.21 -23.38 2.28
C ALA A 178 14.47 -24.14 1.80
N LYS A 179 14.28 -25.15 0.95
CA LYS A 179 15.38 -25.92 0.36
C LYS A 179 16.20 -25.05 -0.60
N GLY A 180 17.52 -25.18 -0.56
CA GLY A 180 18.47 -24.36 -1.32
C GLY A 180 18.58 -22.91 -0.83
N SER A 181 18.00 -22.58 0.33
CA SER A 181 18.02 -21.21 0.84
C SER A 181 19.26 -20.89 1.66
N PRO A 182 19.60 -19.59 1.83
CA PRO A 182 20.64 -19.17 2.77
C PRO A 182 20.44 -19.67 4.20
N ALA A 183 19.20 -19.80 4.67
CA ALA A 183 18.91 -20.36 5.98
C ALA A 183 19.26 -21.85 6.09
N GLU A 184 18.96 -22.65 5.05
CA GLU A 184 19.35 -24.05 5.01
C GLU A 184 20.87 -24.20 4.95
N ALA A 185 21.55 -23.38 4.13
CA ALA A 185 23.01 -23.34 4.06
C ALA A 185 23.65 -22.94 5.40
N ALA A 186 22.98 -22.05 6.16
CA ALA A 186 23.35 -21.66 7.52
C ALA A 186 22.97 -22.71 8.58
N LYS A 187 22.40 -23.86 8.18
CA LYS A 187 21.99 -24.97 9.05
C LYS A 187 20.86 -24.64 10.04
N LEU A 188 20.05 -23.61 9.75
CA LEU A 188 18.81 -23.37 10.47
C LEU A 188 17.82 -24.50 10.17
N LYS A 189 17.07 -24.91 11.19
CA LYS A 189 16.10 -26.01 11.11
C LYS A 189 14.73 -25.59 11.61
N PRO A 190 13.65 -26.20 11.10
CA PRO A 190 12.33 -26.11 11.73
C PRO A 190 12.42 -26.53 13.20
N GLY A 191 11.88 -25.70 14.09
CA GLY A 191 11.93 -25.92 15.54
C GLY A 191 12.97 -25.07 16.28
N ASP A 192 13.98 -24.51 15.60
CA ASP A 192 14.96 -23.60 16.20
C ASP A 192 14.28 -22.31 16.69
N TRP A 193 14.85 -21.68 17.72
CA TRP A 193 14.40 -20.37 18.21
C TRP A 193 15.42 -19.31 17.93
N ILE A 194 15.08 -18.28 17.16
CA ILE A 194 15.96 -17.16 16.87
C ILE A 194 15.84 -16.15 18.00
N LEU A 195 16.93 -15.96 18.76
CA LEU A 195 17.00 -14.99 19.83
C LEU A 195 17.50 -13.64 19.32
N ARG A 196 18.55 -13.66 18.49
CA ARG A 196 19.21 -12.45 17.97
C ARG A 196 19.64 -12.62 16.52
N VAL A 197 19.73 -11.48 15.83
CA VAL A 197 20.43 -11.36 14.56
C VAL A 197 21.44 -10.22 14.66
N ASN A 198 22.70 -10.55 14.43
CA ASN A 198 23.86 -9.72 14.73
C ASN A 198 23.84 -9.28 16.19
N ARG A 199 23.61 -7.99 16.46
CA ARG A 199 23.49 -7.44 17.82
C ARG A 199 22.05 -7.09 18.19
N GLU A 200 21.08 -7.39 17.33
CA GLU A 200 19.68 -7.01 17.51
C GLU A 200 18.84 -8.19 18.00
N GLU A 201 18.06 -7.95 19.06
CA GLU A 201 17.12 -8.93 19.61
C GLU A 201 15.92 -9.14 18.68
N ILE A 202 15.51 -10.40 18.52
CA ILE A 202 14.41 -10.83 17.67
C ILE A 202 13.30 -11.42 18.54
N ASN A 203 12.40 -10.56 18.99
CA ASN A 203 11.30 -10.92 19.90
C ASN A 203 9.94 -11.11 19.20
N ARG A 204 9.86 -10.85 17.89
CA ARG A 204 8.66 -11.06 17.07
C ARG A 204 9.04 -11.26 15.60
N PRO A 205 8.25 -11.98 14.78
CA PRO A 205 8.57 -12.21 13.37
C PRO A 205 8.85 -10.94 12.56
N GLY A 206 8.08 -9.88 12.82
CA GLY A 206 8.28 -8.57 12.17
C GLY A 206 9.64 -7.94 12.46
N ARG A 207 10.26 -8.23 13.61
CA ARG A 207 11.56 -7.67 14.00
C ARG A 207 12.68 -8.20 13.11
N LEU A 208 12.66 -9.48 12.74
CA LEU A 208 13.63 -10.04 11.80
C LEU A 208 13.56 -9.31 10.45
N ILE A 209 12.36 -9.05 9.95
CA ILE A 209 12.15 -8.31 8.71
C ILE A 209 12.76 -6.91 8.81
N ASP A 210 12.61 -6.23 9.94
CA ASP A 210 13.21 -4.91 10.18
C ASP A 210 14.74 -4.93 10.23
N VAL A 211 15.36 -6.01 10.72
CA VAL A 211 16.83 -6.18 10.73
C VAL A 211 17.39 -6.43 9.32
N LEU A 212 16.61 -7.12 8.48
CA LEU A 212 16.99 -7.39 7.10
C LEU A 212 16.73 -6.21 6.16
N GLN A 213 15.96 -5.20 6.60
CA GLN A 213 15.72 -3.99 5.80
C GLN A 213 17.02 -3.20 5.60
N GLY A 214 17.35 -2.94 4.33
CA GLY A 214 18.57 -2.22 3.94
C GLY A 214 19.78 -3.10 3.68
N LYS A 215 19.68 -4.42 3.92
CA LYS A 215 20.66 -5.41 3.50
C LYS A 215 20.51 -5.75 2.02
N LYS A 216 21.58 -6.25 1.40
CA LYS A 216 21.64 -6.66 -0.01
C LYS A 216 21.99 -8.14 -0.12
N PRO A 217 21.67 -8.79 -1.26
CA PRO A 217 22.31 -10.03 -1.65
C PRO A 217 23.84 -9.95 -1.50
N GLY A 218 24.44 -10.96 -0.89
CA GLY A 218 25.85 -11.03 -0.53
C GLY A 218 26.16 -10.61 0.90
N ASP A 219 25.27 -9.87 1.58
CA ASP A 219 25.50 -9.46 2.96
C ASP A 219 25.45 -10.66 3.92
N GLU A 220 26.42 -10.73 4.82
CA GLU A 220 26.46 -11.76 5.85
C GLU A 220 25.71 -11.30 7.12
N ILE A 221 24.98 -12.22 7.73
CA ILE A 221 24.29 -12.03 9.00
C ILE A 221 24.55 -13.21 9.92
N ILE A 222 24.61 -12.93 11.22
CA ILE A 222 24.84 -13.93 12.26
C ILE A 222 23.55 -14.08 13.05
N PHE A 223 23.06 -15.30 13.21
CA PHE A 223 21.94 -15.63 14.08
C PHE A 223 22.47 -16.19 15.38
N THR A 224 21.92 -15.75 16.51
CA THR A 224 21.99 -16.49 17.77
C THR A 224 20.68 -17.26 17.91
N VAL A 225 20.74 -18.58 17.86
CA VAL A 225 19.56 -19.45 17.94
C VAL A 225 19.66 -20.46 19.08
N VAL A 226 18.52 -20.89 19.61
CA VAL A 226 18.44 -22.08 20.45
C VAL A 226 18.14 -23.28 19.56
N GLN A 227 19.11 -24.19 19.46
CA GLN A 227 18.98 -25.49 18.80
C GLN A 227 19.28 -26.58 19.83
N ASP A 228 18.40 -27.57 19.96
CA ASP A 228 18.54 -28.66 20.95
C ASP A 228 18.79 -28.19 22.39
N LYS A 229 18.10 -27.10 22.79
CA LYS A 229 18.21 -26.42 24.10
C LYS A 229 19.57 -25.74 24.38
N LYS A 230 20.41 -25.54 23.37
CA LYS A 230 21.69 -24.79 23.49
C LYS A 230 21.68 -23.57 22.56
N GLU A 231 22.29 -22.48 23.00
CA GLU A 231 22.55 -21.34 22.13
C GLU A 231 23.69 -21.64 21.15
N VAL A 232 23.46 -21.39 19.87
CA VAL A 232 24.39 -21.61 18.77
C VAL A 232 24.39 -20.37 17.88
N GLU A 233 25.58 -19.98 17.41
CA GLU A 233 25.71 -18.94 16.39
C GLU A 233 25.76 -19.54 14.99
N LEU A 234 24.88 -19.09 14.10
CA LEU A 234 24.79 -19.55 12.71
C LEU A 234 25.00 -18.37 11.76
N LYS A 235 25.91 -18.53 10.81
CA LYS A 235 26.20 -17.49 9.82
C LYS A 235 25.46 -17.78 8.51
N ALA A 236 24.69 -16.81 8.03
CA ALA A 236 24.03 -16.89 6.73
C ALA A 236 24.52 -15.78 5.79
N THR A 237 24.77 -16.10 4.53
CA THR A 237 25.02 -15.12 3.48
C THR A 237 23.73 -14.90 2.71
N LEU A 238 23.17 -13.70 2.78
CA LEU A 238 21.91 -13.35 2.11
C LEU A 238 22.07 -13.55 0.61
N SER A 239 21.09 -14.13 -0.05
CA SER A 239 21.09 -14.28 -1.50
C SER A 239 20.08 -13.33 -2.12
N ALA A 240 20.18 -13.14 -3.44
CA ALA A 240 18.99 -12.74 -4.18
C ALA A 240 17.97 -13.88 -4.05
N PRO A 241 16.66 -13.62 -4.13
CA PRO A 241 15.71 -14.70 -4.25
C PRO A 241 16.02 -15.39 -5.59
N GLU A 242 16.78 -16.49 -5.55
CA GLU A 242 16.80 -17.43 -6.66
C GLU A 242 15.36 -17.90 -6.78
N ARG A 243 14.69 -17.51 -7.87
CA ARG A 243 13.39 -18.09 -8.21
C ARG A 243 13.64 -19.58 -8.40
N PRO A 244 13.14 -20.46 -7.53
CA PRO A 244 13.32 -21.88 -7.74
C PRO A 244 12.60 -22.21 -9.05
N GLN A 245 13.34 -22.72 -10.04
CA GLN A 245 12.76 -23.51 -11.10
C GLN A 245 12.33 -24.84 -10.46
N GLY A 246 11.08 -24.92 -10.02
CA GLY A 246 10.56 -26.14 -9.40
C GLY A 246 9.27 -25.91 -8.63
N LYS A 247 8.37 -26.90 -8.66
CA LYS A 247 7.07 -26.90 -7.99
C LYS A 247 7.25 -26.62 -6.48
N GLY A 248 6.96 -25.39 -6.07
CA GLY A 248 7.06 -24.95 -4.67
C GLY A 248 7.71 -23.57 -4.52
N GLY A 249 7.22 -22.57 -5.25
CA GLY A 249 7.76 -21.21 -5.19
C GLY A 249 7.28 -20.47 -3.94
N PHE A 250 8.17 -20.29 -2.96
CA PHE A 250 7.98 -19.39 -1.83
C PHE A 250 8.37 -17.96 -2.23
N GLY A 251 7.38 -17.12 -2.52
CA GLY A 251 7.59 -15.69 -2.72
C GLY A 251 7.94 -15.03 -1.40
N GLY A 252 9.06 -14.28 -1.37
CA GLY A 252 9.49 -13.51 -0.21
C GLY A 252 8.36 -12.63 0.33
N GLY A 253 8.14 -12.72 1.65
CA GLY A 253 7.11 -11.98 2.37
C GLY A 253 7.31 -10.47 2.27
N GLY A 254 6.75 -9.87 1.22
CA GLY A 254 6.41 -8.46 1.20
C GLY A 254 5.22 -8.23 2.12
N PHE A 255 5.43 -7.44 3.17
CA PHE A 255 4.44 -6.68 3.96
C PHE A 255 2.96 -6.93 3.63
N GLY A 256 2.27 -7.70 4.47
CA GLY A 256 0.80 -7.70 4.54
C GLY A 256 0.06 -8.31 3.34
N GLY A 257 0.46 -9.49 2.89
CA GLY A 257 -0.20 -10.17 1.76
C GLY A 257 -1.67 -10.51 2.03
N ARG A 258 -2.57 -9.64 1.57
CA ARG A 258 -4.05 -9.80 1.54
C ARG A 258 -4.55 -11.04 0.81
N GLY A 259 -3.69 -11.76 0.10
CA GLY A 259 -4.11 -12.93 -0.67
C GLY A 259 -3.35 -13.12 -1.97
N GLY A 260 -2.59 -12.12 -2.45
CA GLY A 260 -2.05 -12.16 -3.81
C GLY A 260 -0.70 -12.82 -4.01
N GLY A 261 -0.36 -13.03 -5.29
CA GLY A 261 1.01 -13.23 -5.76
C GLY A 261 1.91 -12.03 -5.44
N ALA A 262 3.18 -12.08 -5.83
CA ALA A 262 4.14 -11.04 -5.48
C ALA A 262 3.66 -9.64 -5.95
N PRO A 263 3.81 -8.59 -5.13
CA PRO A 263 3.34 -7.25 -5.49
C PRO A 263 4.05 -6.77 -6.77
N PRO A 264 3.33 -6.20 -7.74
CA PRO A 264 3.93 -5.71 -8.97
C PRO A 264 4.77 -4.44 -8.72
N SER A 265 5.71 -4.17 -9.61
CA SER A 265 6.39 -2.87 -9.68
C SER A 265 5.42 -1.75 -10.10
N LEU A 266 5.75 -0.49 -9.83
CA LEU A 266 4.93 0.64 -10.27
C LEU A 266 4.73 0.61 -11.80
N PHE A 267 3.48 0.73 -12.24
CA PHE A 267 3.14 0.88 -13.66
C PHE A 267 3.33 2.33 -14.09
N LYS A 268 3.99 2.53 -15.23
CA LYS A 268 4.39 3.86 -15.72
C LYS A 268 3.92 4.17 -17.14
N GLU A 269 3.34 3.20 -17.83
CA GLU A 269 2.82 3.41 -19.19
C GLU A 269 1.42 4.07 -19.11
N LYS A 270 1.01 4.73 -20.19
CA LYS A 270 -0.28 5.42 -20.27
C LYS A 270 -1.47 4.48 -20.44
N THR A 271 -1.22 3.29 -20.98
CA THR A 271 -2.27 2.31 -21.28
C THR A 271 -1.90 0.98 -20.68
N LEU A 272 -2.80 0.38 -19.92
CA LEU A 272 -2.69 -1.01 -19.49
C LEU A 272 -3.74 -1.85 -20.21
N LYS A 273 -3.28 -2.70 -21.14
CA LYS A 273 -4.16 -3.66 -21.83
C LYS A 273 -4.45 -4.87 -20.95
N VAL A 274 -5.71 -5.06 -20.56
CA VAL A 274 -6.19 -6.06 -19.60
C VAL A 274 -7.16 -7.07 -20.22
N ALA A 275 -6.97 -8.34 -19.89
CA ALA A 275 -7.94 -9.39 -20.17
C ALA A 275 -8.90 -9.48 -18.99
N ILE A 276 -10.21 -9.41 -19.21
CA ILE A 276 -11.20 -9.66 -18.16
C ILE A 276 -11.65 -11.11 -18.26
N ILE A 277 -11.47 -11.86 -17.16
CA ILE A 277 -11.77 -13.29 -17.10
C ILE A 277 -12.74 -13.54 -15.95
N GLY A 278 -14.00 -13.81 -16.29
CA GLY A 278 -14.97 -14.34 -15.35
C GLY A 278 -14.65 -15.80 -15.00
N ILE A 279 -14.72 -16.18 -13.73
CA ILE A 279 -14.46 -17.54 -13.24
C ILE A 279 -15.74 -18.08 -12.59
N GLU A 280 -16.21 -19.22 -13.06
CA GLU A 280 -17.26 -20.01 -12.43
C GLU A 280 -16.72 -21.30 -11.84
N PHE A 281 -17.40 -21.82 -10.83
CA PHE A 281 -17.05 -23.06 -10.15
C PHE A 281 -18.08 -24.14 -10.48
N SER A 282 -17.73 -25.41 -10.27
CA SER A 282 -18.67 -26.51 -10.51
C SER A 282 -19.98 -26.38 -9.72
N ASP A 283 -19.93 -25.79 -8.52
CA ASP A 283 -21.05 -25.56 -7.60
C ASP A 283 -21.55 -24.11 -7.53
N THR A 284 -20.88 -23.15 -8.16
CA THR A 284 -21.23 -21.73 -8.10
C THR A 284 -21.14 -21.10 -9.49
N ARG A 285 -22.28 -20.65 -10.02
CA ARG A 285 -22.38 -19.93 -11.30
C ARG A 285 -22.48 -18.42 -11.08
N HIS A 286 -22.08 -17.65 -12.09
CA HIS A 286 -22.29 -16.22 -12.11
C HIS A 286 -23.78 -15.89 -12.28
N ASN A 287 -24.16 -14.67 -11.92
CA ASN A 287 -25.46 -14.12 -12.27
C ASN A 287 -25.53 -13.94 -13.78
N ALA A 288 -26.52 -14.57 -14.43
CA ALA A 288 -26.68 -14.57 -15.88
C ALA A 288 -26.81 -13.16 -16.51
N LYS A 289 -27.14 -12.14 -15.70
CA LYS A 289 -27.17 -10.73 -16.15
C LYS A 289 -25.78 -10.10 -16.25
N VAL A 290 -24.77 -10.66 -15.59
CA VAL A 290 -23.39 -10.18 -15.58
C VAL A 290 -22.63 -10.84 -16.73
N THR A 291 -22.97 -10.44 -17.95
CA THR A 291 -22.33 -10.95 -19.16
C THR A 291 -20.90 -10.39 -19.32
N PRO A 292 -20.07 -10.96 -20.21
CA PRO A 292 -18.77 -10.36 -20.55
C PRO A 292 -18.88 -8.88 -20.95
N GLU A 293 -19.91 -8.51 -21.70
CA GLU A 293 -20.18 -7.13 -22.12
C GLU A 293 -20.46 -6.22 -20.91
N GLU A 294 -21.22 -6.70 -19.91
CA GLU A 294 -21.45 -5.94 -18.68
C GLU A 294 -20.17 -5.77 -17.86
N LEU A 295 -19.28 -6.77 -17.85
CA LEU A 295 -17.96 -6.62 -17.23
C LEU A 295 -17.11 -5.59 -17.97
N GLU A 296 -17.14 -5.56 -19.31
CA GLU A 296 -16.48 -4.49 -20.09
C GLU A 296 -17.08 -3.12 -19.79
N HIS A 297 -18.41 -3.02 -19.64
CA HIS A 297 -19.05 -1.77 -19.25
C HIS A 297 -18.59 -1.28 -17.88
N LEU A 298 -18.51 -2.18 -16.89
CA LEU A 298 -18.05 -1.87 -15.53
C LEU A 298 -16.56 -1.49 -15.45
N ILE A 299 -15.72 -2.04 -16.34
CA ILE A 299 -14.26 -1.97 -16.19
C ILE A 299 -13.59 -1.09 -17.25
N LEU A 300 -14.01 -1.17 -18.51
CA LEU A 300 -13.29 -0.62 -19.67
C LEU A 300 -14.03 0.52 -20.37
N SER A 301 -15.35 0.63 -20.24
CA SER A 301 -16.12 1.65 -20.95
C SER A 301 -15.78 3.08 -20.48
N ARG A 302 -16.16 4.09 -21.27
CA ARG A 302 -16.00 5.50 -20.93
C ARG A 302 -17.27 6.30 -21.21
N GLY A 303 -17.68 7.17 -20.29
CA GLY A 303 -18.80 8.11 -20.45
C GLY A 303 -20.16 7.46 -20.73
N LYS A 304 -20.31 6.16 -20.44
CA LYS A 304 -21.47 5.34 -20.80
C LYS A 304 -22.16 4.67 -19.61
N PHE A 305 -21.60 4.77 -18.40
CA PHE A 305 -22.07 4.04 -17.23
C PHE A 305 -22.70 4.96 -16.19
N THR A 306 -23.84 5.55 -16.53
CA THR A 306 -24.63 6.43 -15.66
C THR A 306 -26.02 5.83 -15.46
N GLY A 307 -26.48 5.67 -14.22
CA GLY A 307 -27.82 5.16 -13.91
C GLY A 307 -27.76 3.88 -13.08
N LYS A 308 -28.14 2.74 -13.68
CA LYS A 308 -28.16 1.43 -13.02
C LYS A 308 -27.35 0.39 -13.78
N ASN A 309 -26.68 -0.51 -13.07
CA ASN A 309 -26.01 -1.68 -13.66
C ASN A 309 -27.00 -2.82 -13.97
N ALA A 310 -26.50 -3.92 -14.54
CA ALA A 310 -27.31 -5.09 -14.87
C ALA A 310 -28.02 -5.76 -13.67
N THR A 311 -27.52 -5.56 -12.45
CA THR A 311 -28.18 -6.04 -11.21
C THR A 311 -29.19 -5.05 -10.63
N GLY A 312 -29.31 -3.85 -11.21
CA GLY A 312 -30.26 -2.81 -10.81
C GLY A 312 -29.75 -1.85 -9.74
N ASP A 313 -28.48 -1.97 -9.35
CA ASP A 313 -27.85 -1.05 -8.40
C ASP A 313 -27.51 0.27 -9.09
N SER A 314 -27.67 1.39 -8.37
CA SER A 314 -27.25 2.70 -8.86
C SER A 314 -25.73 2.78 -8.96
N VAL A 315 -25.23 3.37 -10.05
CA VAL A 315 -23.80 3.50 -10.32
C VAL A 315 -23.42 4.95 -10.60
N ALA A 316 -22.30 5.37 -10.00
CA ALA A 316 -21.74 6.72 -10.15
C ALA A 316 -20.76 6.83 -11.32
N GLY A 317 -20.43 5.71 -11.98
CA GLY A 317 -19.44 5.61 -13.04
C GLY A 317 -18.86 4.20 -13.12
N ASN A 318 -17.86 4.01 -13.96
CA ASN A 318 -17.10 2.76 -14.10
C ASN A 318 -15.61 2.96 -13.75
N LEU A 319 -14.82 1.88 -13.76
CA LEU A 319 -13.41 1.92 -13.37
C LEU A 319 -12.55 2.79 -14.29
N ASN A 320 -12.79 2.76 -15.60
CA ASN A 320 -11.97 3.50 -16.55
C ASN A 320 -12.27 5.00 -16.52
N ASP A 321 -13.53 5.40 -16.30
CA ASP A 321 -13.91 6.79 -16.06
C ASP A 321 -13.20 7.34 -14.82
N TYR A 322 -13.26 6.60 -13.70
CA TYR A 322 -12.52 6.97 -12.49
C TYR A 322 -11.02 7.12 -12.76
N LEU A 323 -10.40 6.15 -13.43
CA LEU A 323 -8.96 6.16 -13.71
C LEU A 323 -8.56 7.32 -14.64
N HIS A 324 -9.38 7.62 -15.63
CA HIS A 324 -9.19 8.76 -16.52
C HIS A 324 -9.26 10.07 -15.72
N GLU A 325 -10.25 10.20 -14.84
CA GLU A 325 -10.41 11.37 -13.97
C GLU A 325 -9.22 11.55 -13.01
N VAL A 326 -8.90 10.53 -12.20
CA VAL A 326 -7.84 10.66 -11.18
C VAL A 326 -6.44 10.81 -11.74
N SER A 327 -6.24 10.40 -13.00
CA SER A 327 -4.99 10.57 -13.74
C SER A 327 -4.98 11.83 -14.61
N ALA A 328 -6.06 12.63 -14.62
CA ALA A 328 -6.24 13.77 -15.51
C ALA A 328 -5.99 13.43 -17.00
N GLY A 329 -6.54 12.29 -17.44
CA GLY A 329 -6.45 11.77 -18.80
C GLY A 329 -5.10 11.14 -19.16
N GLN A 330 -4.18 11.00 -18.20
CA GLN A 330 -2.84 10.44 -18.46
C GLN A 330 -2.81 8.92 -18.48
N PHE A 331 -3.87 8.27 -17.99
CA PHE A 331 -3.95 6.81 -17.90
C PHE A 331 -5.32 6.27 -18.32
N GLN A 332 -5.32 5.11 -18.98
CA GLN A 332 -6.53 4.36 -19.30
C GLN A 332 -6.28 2.85 -19.30
N LEU A 333 -7.37 2.10 -19.11
CA LEU A 333 -7.45 0.67 -19.38
C LEU A 333 -7.98 0.44 -20.80
N GLU A 334 -7.46 -0.58 -21.45
CA GLU A 334 -7.95 -1.11 -22.73
C GLU A 334 -8.03 -2.63 -22.64
N GLY A 335 -8.78 -3.27 -23.53
CA GLY A 335 -8.81 -4.74 -23.58
C GLY A 335 -10.16 -5.28 -23.96
N GLY A 336 -10.52 -6.42 -23.36
CA GLY A 336 -11.80 -7.06 -23.58
C GLY A 336 -12.05 -8.18 -22.57
N ALA A 337 -13.31 -8.58 -22.46
CA ALA A 337 -13.76 -9.68 -21.65
C ALA A 337 -13.86 -10.97 -22.46
N PHE A 338 -13.47 -12.06 -21.81
CA PHE A 338 -13.65 -13.41 -22.34
C PHE A 338 -14.98 -13.99 -21.84
N PRO A 339 -15.53 -15.00 -22.54
CA PRO A 339 -16.59 -15.83 -21.98
C PRO A 339 -16.18 -16.36 -20.61
N TRP A 340 -17.16 -16.47 -19.70
CA TRP A 340 -16.95 -17.01 -18.36
C TRP A 340 -16.31 -18.41 -18.43
N VAL A 341 -15.31 -18.61 -17.59
CA VAL A 341 -14.51 -19.83 -17.55
C VAL A 341 -14.97 -20.71 -16.39
N ALA A 342 -15.55 -21.86 -16.70
CA ALA A 342 -15.91 -22.85 -15.70
C ALA A 342 -14.69 -23.70 -15.31
N VAL A 343 -14.27 -23.61 -14.05
CA VAL A 343 -13.25 -24.49 -13.46
C VAL A 343 -13.89 -25.74 -12.85
N ASP A 344 -13.13 -26.85 -12.80
CA ASP A 344 -13.68 -28.16 -12.44
C ASP A 344 -13.98 -28.30 -10.93
N LYS A 345 -13.17 -27.64 -10.08
CA LYS A 345 -13.28 -27.74 -8.62
C LYS A 345 -14.40 -26.88 -8.07
N LYS A 346 -14.91 -27.26 -6.89
CA LYS A 346 -15.89 -26.44 -6.16
C LYS A 346 -15.22 -25.20 -5.60
N ARG A 347 -16.01 -24.16 -5.35
CA ARG A 347 -15.50 -22.88 -4.84
C ARG A 347 -14.75 -23.06 -3.51
N GLY A 348 -15.28 -23.88 -2.60
CA GLY A 348 -14.67 -24.16 -1.29
C GLY A 348 -13.31 -24.86 -1.35
N ASP A 349 -13.05 -25.63 -2.42
CA ASP A 349 -11.84 -26.46 -2.54
C ASP A 349 -10.58 -25.60 -2.73
N TYR A 350 -10.73 -24.38 -3.26
CA TYR A 350 -9.61 -23.44 -3.43
C TYR A 350 -9.19 -22.72 -2.14
N VAL A 351 -9.97 -22.86 -1.06
CA VAL A 351 -9.67 -22.20 0.23
C VAL A 351 -8.68 -23.00 1.08
N GLN A 352 -8.43 -24.28 0.74
CA GLN A 352 -7.57 -25.17 1.50
C GLN A 352 -6.09 -25.03 1.06
N GLY A 353 -5.19 -24.68 1.99
CA GLY A 353 -3.74 -24.64 1.76
C GLY A 353 -2.97 -23.60 2.60
N SER A 354 -1.64 -23.63 2.52
CA SER A 354 -0.73 -22.63 3.08
C SER A 354 0.27 -22.14 2.01
N GLY A 355 0.73 -20.89 2.08
CA GLY A 355 1.65 -20.27 1.09
C GLY A 355 1.01 -19.42 -0.02
N THR A 356 1.78 -18.98 -1.02
CA THR A 356 1.27 -18.15 -2.14
C THR A 356 0.66 -18.95 -3.29
N SER A 357 1.04 -20.22 -3.43
CA SER A 357 0.64 -21.10 -4.54
C SER A 357 -0.84 -21.48 -4.53
N TYR A 358 -1.44 -21.72 -3.35
CA TYR A 358 -2.87 -22.01 -3.26
C TYR A 358 -3.72 -20.78 -3.63
N ARG A 359 -3.22 -19.57 -3.37
CA ARG A 359 -3.97 -18.33 -3.61
C ARG A 359 -4.07 -17.96 -5.09
N THR A 360 -3.15 -18.45 -5.91
CA THR A 360 -3.20 -18.30 -7.38
C THR A 360 -3.73 -19.55 -8.09
N ALA A 361 -4.14 -20.58 -7.35
CA ALA A 361 -4.55 -21.87 -7.93
C ALA A 361 -5.80 -21.72 -8.82
N VAL A 362 -6.83 -21.04 -8.33
CA VAL A 362 -8.05 -20.76 -9.11
C VAL A 362 -7.76 -19.96 -10.38
N LEU A 363 -6.81 -19.01 -10.29
CA LEU A 363 -6.39 -18.19 -11.43
C LEU A 363 -5.68 -19.05 -12.48
N THR A 364 -4.80 -19.96 -12.03
CA THR A 364 -4.05 -20.86 -12.91
C THR A 364 -4.97 -21.85 -13.61
N ASP A 365 -5.96 -22.41 -12.89
CA ASP A 365 -6.96 -23.31 -13.46
C ASP A 365 -7.82 -22.59 -14.50
N ALA A 366 -8.27 -21.35 -14.21
CA ALA A 366 -9.00 -20.53 -15.16
C ALA A 366 -8.18 -20.19 -16.42
N LEU A 367 -6.91 -19.82 -16.25
CA LEU A 367 -6.00 -19.57 -17.37
C LEU A 367 -5.77 -20.83 -18.22
N THR A 368 -5.65 -21.99 -17.58
CA THR A 368 -5.48 -23.28 -18.26
C THR A 368 -6.70 -23.63 -19.09
N LYS A 369 -7.91 -23.44 -18.56
CA LYS A 369 -9.16 -23.63 -19.31
C LYS A 369 -9.30 -22.64 -20.47
N LEU A 370 -8.99 -21.36 -20.25
CA LEU A 370 -9.11 -20.32 -21.28
C LEU A 370 -8.17 -20.56 -22.47
N THR A 371 -6.94 -21.02 -22.18
CA THR A 371 -5.86 -21.19 -23.18
C THR A 371 -5.74 -22.61 -23.73
N ALA A 372 -6.72 -23.48 -23.45
CA ALA A 372 -6.74 -24.86 -23.96
C ALA A 372 -6.94 -24.91 -25.49
N GLY A 373 -6.45 -25.99 -26.11
CA GLY A 373 -6.55 -26.20 -27.56
C GLY A 373 -5.77 -25.15 -28.35
N ASP A 374 -6.42 -24.53 -29.33
CA ASP A 374 -5.82 -23.55 -30.25
C ASP A 374 -5.76 -22.13 -29.66
N LYS A 375 -6.22 -21.92 -28.42
CA LYS A 375 -6.28 -20.61 -27.76
C LYS A 375 -5.03 -20.25 -26.95
N LYS A 376 -3.89 -20.91 -27.19
CA LYS A 376 -2.65 -20.71 -26.40
C LYS A 376 -2.17 -19.27 -26.40
N ASP A 377 -2.33 -18.58 -27.53
CA ASP A 377 -1.84 -17.21 -27.71
C ASP A 377 -2.90 -16.13 -27.45
N VAL A 378 -4.08 -16.48 -26.95
CA VAL A 378 -5.19 -15.53 -26.75
C VAL A 378 -4.81 -14.38 -25.79
N LEU A 379 -3.82 -14.61 -24.91
CA LEU A 379 -3.33 -13.62 -23.95
C LEU A 379 -2.10 -12.83 -24.44
N LYS A 380 -1.62 -13.04 -25.68
CA LYS A 380 -0.34 -12.49 -26.19
C LYS A 380 -0.22 -10.96 -26.09
N ASP A 381 -1.34 -10.26 -26.30
CA ASP A 381 -1.36 -8.79 -26.35
C ASP A 381 -1.70 -8.14 -25.01
N TYR A 382 -1.97 -8.93 -23.97
CA TYR A 382 -2.36 -8.42 -22.66
C TYR A 382 -1.16 -8.37 -21.69
N LYS A 383 -1.10 -7.31 -20.90
CA LYS A 383 -0.10 -7.10 -19.82
C LYS A 383 -0.70 -7.28 -18.42
N GLY A 384 -2.02 -7.16 -18.32
CA GLY A 384 -2.77 -7.35 -17.09
C GLY A 384 -3.94 -8.32 -17.26
N ILE A 385 -4.40 -8.89 -16.15
CA ILE A 385 -5.59 -9.75 -16.11
C ILE A 385 -6.46 -9.33 -14.93
N ILE A 386 -7.74 -9.09 -15.19
CA ILE A 386 -8.74 -8.81 -14.17
C ILE A 386 -9.61 -10.06 -14.03
N PHE A 387 -9.45 -10.77 -12.93
CA PHE A 387 -10.25 -11.94 -12.62
C PHE A 387 -11.48 -11.54 -11.81
N VAL A 388 -12.65 -11.98 -12.26
CA VAL A 388 -13.92 -11.78 -11.58
C VAL A 388 -14.47 -13.15 -11.21
N TYR A 389 -14.57 -13.48 -9.92
CA TYR A 389 -15.06 -14.80 -9.51
C TYR A 389 -16.55 -14.79 -9.17
N ALA A 390 -17.25 -15.85 -9.57
CA ALA A 390 -18.68 -15.99 -9.40
C ALA A 390 -19.12 -16.08 -7.94
N GLY A 391 -20.30 -15.54 -7.66
CA GLY A 391 -21.05 -15.73 -6.43
C GLY A 391 -21.23 -14.47 -5.58
N THR A 392 -21.99 -14.62 -4.50
CA THR A 392 -22.44 -13.50 -3.67
C THR A 392 -21.30 -12.78 -2.97
N ARG A 393 -21.53 -11.50 -2.67
CA ARG A 393 -20.72 -10.70 -1.75
C ARG A 393 -20.76 -11.34 -0.35
N SER A 394 -19.83 -12.23 -0.06
CA SER A 394 -19.49 -12.60 1.31
C SER A 394 -18.40 -11.65 1.80
N ALA A 395 -18.26 -11.51 3.12
CA ALA A 395 -17.08 -10.89 3.71
C ALA A 395 -16.03 -11.98 3.93
N PRO A 396 -15.16 -12.28 2.95
CA PRO A 396 -14.13 -13.30 3.11
C PRO A 396 -13.17 -12.89 4.22
N ASN A 397 -12.65 -13.88 4.95
CA ASN A 397 -11.58 -13.63 5.91
C ASN A 397 -10.37 -13.02 5.19
N ARG A 398 -9.78 -11.98 5.80
CA ARG A 398 -8.56 -11.34 5.29
C ARG A 398 -7.47 -12.40 5.08
N GLY A 399 -6.85 -12.41 3.90
CA GLY A 399 -5.80 -13.39 3.56
C GLY A 399 -6.32 -14.72 2.99
N SER A 400 -7.63 -14.93 2.89
CA SER A 400 -8.21 -16.02 2.10
C SER A 400 -8.08 -15.75 0.60
N VAL A 401 -8.18 -16.80 -0.23
CA VAL A 401 -8.07 -16.68 -1.70
C VAL A 401 -9.13 -15.74 -2.29
N TYR A 402 -10.34 -15.71 -1.72
CA TYR A 402 -11.43 -14.86 -2.21
C TYR A 402 -11.45 -13.48 -1.57
N TYR A 403 -10.56 -13.17 -0.63
CA TYR A 403 -10.37 -11.79 -0.24
C TYR A 403 -9.81 -11.02 -1.44
N PRO A 404 -10.43 -9.90 -1.87
CA PRO A 404 -9.94 -9.13 -3.00
C PRO A 404 -8.46 -8.81 -2.86
N HIS A 405 -7.72 -9.05 -3.92
CA HIS A 405 -6.28 -8.87 -3.92
C HIS A 405 -5.73 -8.71 -5.33
N ALA A 406 -4.54 -8.10 -5.42
CA ALA A 406 -3.77 -7.99 -6.64
C ALA A 406 -2.35 -8.51 -6.46
N GLY A 407 -1.68 -8.79 -7.57
CA GLY A 407 -0.32 -9.32 -7.57
C GLY A 407 0.23 -9.52 -8.97
N THR A 408 1.27 -10.34 -9.06
CA THR A 408 1.81 -10.87 -10.30
C THR A 408 1.62 -12.37 -10.37
N ILE A 409 1.31 -12.88 -11.55
CA ILE A 409 1.20 -14.31 -11.85
C ILE A 409 2.04 -14.63 -13.08
N ARG A 410 2.77 -15.75 -13.02
CA ARG A 410 3.43 -16.29 -14.22
C ARG A 410 2.61 -17.41 -14.81
N TYR A 411 2.41 -17.35 -16.11
CA TYR A 411 1.68 -18.35 -16.86
C TYR A 411 2.27 -18.45 -18.28
N GLN A 412 2.54 -19.67 -18.74
CA GLN A 412 3.15 -19.95 -20.06
C GLN A 412 4.42 -19.10 -20.33
N GLY A 413 5.31 -19.00 -19.34
CA GLY A 413 6.57 -18.25 -19.46
C GLY A 413 6.43 -16.72 -19.44
N ARG A 414 5.20 -16.19 -19.37
CA ARG A 414 4.91 -14.75 -19.34
C ARG A 414 4.45 -14.34 -17.94
N GLU A 415 4.74 -13.10 -17.57
CA GLU A 415 4.33 -12.51 -16.30
C GLU A 415 3.19 -11.51 -16.56
N PHE A 416 2.11 -11.66 -15.82
CA PHE A 416 0.95 -10.78 -15.86
C PHE A 416 0.77 -10.12 -14.52
N ARG A 417 0.43 -8.83 -14.54
CA ARG A 417 -0.18 -8.18 -13.38
C ARG A 417 -1.61 -8.68 -13.28
N TYR A 418 -2.13 -8.87 -12.08
CA TYR A 418 -3.52 -9.25 -11.94
C TYR A 418 -4.19 -8.61 -10.74
N MET A 419 -5.52 -8.55 -10.80
CA MET A 419 -6.37 -8.42 -9.62
C MET A 419 -7.47 -9.47 -9.64
N LEU A 420 -7.93 -9.87 -8.46
CA LEU A 420 -9.04 -10.78 -8.24
C LEU A 420 -10.10 -10.04 -7.42
N VAL A 421 -11.32 -9.99 -7.95
CA VAL A 421 -12.47 -9.34 -7.31
C VAL A 421 -13.71 -10.22 -7.40
N PRO A 422 -14.66 -10.11 -6.46
CA PRO A 422 -15.95 -10.78 -6.57
C PRO A 422 -16.75 -10.22 -7.74
N GLU A 423 -17.57 -11.07 -8.33
CA GLU A 423 -18.71 -10.66 -9.13
C GLU A 423 -19.76 -9.93 -8.27
N GLY A 424 -20.20 -10.56 -7.18
CA GLY A 424 -21.16 -9.99 -6.23
C GLY A 424 -22.56 -10.62 -6.24
N GLY A 425 -22.87 -11.46 -7.23
CA GLY A 425 -24.12 -12.21 -7.30
C GLY A 425 -25.33 -11.33 -7.60
N SER A 426 -26.25 -11.17 -6.63
CA SER A 426 -27.44 -10.32 -6.81
C SER A 426 -27.16 -8.82 -6.81
N SER A 427 -25.97 -8.39 -6.37
CA SER A 427 -25.51 -7.00 -6.42
C SER A 427 -24.06 -6.96 -6.90
N LEU A 428 -23.87 -6.52 -8.14
CA LEU A 428 -22.58 -6.48 -8.85
C LEU A 428 -21.59 -5.62 -8.08
N VAL A 429 -20.33 -6.05 -7.93
CA VAL A 429 -19.29 -5.38 -7.14
C VAL A 429 -19.27 -3.87 -7.34
N ALA A 430 -19.25 -3.14 -6.22
CA ALA A 430 -19.22 -1.68 -6.23
C ALA A 430 -17.85 -1.16 -6.70
N LEU A 431 -17.87 0.00 -7.35
CA LEU A 431 -16.67 0.67 -7.88
C LEU A 431 -15.57 0.84 -6.82
N ASN A 432 -15.92 1.15 -5.56
CA ASN A 432 -14.95 1.25 -4.45
C ASN A 432 -14.10 -0.01 -4.27
N GLY A 433 -14.68 -1.20 -4.50
CA GLY A 433 -13.98 -2.47 -4.42
C GLY A 433 -12.99 -2.68 -5.57
N LEU A 434 -13.25 -2.12 -6.75
CA LEU A 434 -12.38 -2.21 -7.91
C LEU A 434 -11.22 -1.20 -7.84
N VAL A 435 -11.51 0.02 -7.40
CA VAL A 435 -10.55 1.14 -7.37
C VAL A 435 -9.32 0.80 -6.52
N LYS A 436 -9.52 0.25 -5.32
CA LYS A 436 -8.38 -0.12 -4.48
C LYS A 436 -7.51 -1.22 -5.12
N GLU A 437 -8.15 -2.24 -5.69
CA GLU A 437 -7.46 -3.39 -6.26
C GLU A 437 -6.71 -3.04 -7.55
N VAL A 438 -7.24 -2.15 -8.40
CA VAL A 438 -6.50 -1.66 -9.57
C VAL A 438 -5.28 -0.85 -9.14
N GLY A 439 -5.36 -0.07 -8.06
CA GLY A 439 -4.19 0.63 -7.49
C GLY A 439 -3.10 -0.34 -7.05
N LEU A 440 -3.47 -1.45 -6.39
CA LEU A 440 -2.53 -2.52 -6.04
C LEU A 440 -1.94 -3.20 -7.29
N MET A 441 -2.75 -3.44 -8.33
CA MET A 441 -2.32 -3.99 -9.62
C MET A 441 -1.34 -3.07 -10.37
N LEU A 442 -1.50 -1.76 -10.20
CA LEU A 442 -0.57 -0.74 -10.70
C LEU A 442 0.70 -0.61 -9.85
N GLY A 443 0.81 -1.35 -8.74
CA GLY A 443 2.01 -1.39 -7.89
C GLY A 443 2.02 -0.38 -6.75
N LEU A 444 0.89 0.27 -6.45
CA LEU A 444 0.75 1.06 -5.22
C LEU A 444 0.66 0.14 -3.99
N PRO A 445 1.15 0.57 -2.82
CA PRO A 445 0.97 -0.17 -1.58
C PRO A 445 -0.43 0.03 -0.98
N ASP A 446 -0.86 -0.91 -0.12
CA ASP A 446 -2.00 -0.70 0.79
C ASP A 446 -1.63 0.30 1.89
N LEU A 447 -2.40 1.39 1.97
CA LEU A 447 -2.21 2.53 2.88
C LEU A 447 -3.26 2.57 4.01
N ALA A 448 -4.06 1.52 4.17
CA ALA A 448 -5.03 1.39 5.24
C ALA A 448 -4.38 1.25 6.62
N ALA A 449 -5.14 1.60 7.66
CA ALA A 449 -4.78 1.28 9.04
C ALA A 449 -4.52 -0.22 9.17
N ARG A 450 -3.48 -0.59 9.95
CA ARG A 450 -3.15 -1.99 10.20
C ARG A 450 -3.49 -2.30 11.64
N THR A 451 -4.51 -3.13 11.84
CA THR A 451 -4.90 -3.63 13.16
C THR A 451 -3.76 -4.40 13.84
N GLU A 452 -2.84 -4.98 13.06
CA GLU A 452 -1.66 -5.68 13.59
C GLU A 452 -0.53 -4.72 14.02
N ASN A 453 -0.60 -3.43 13.65
CA ASN A 453 0.36 -2.41 14.05
C ASN A 453 -0.33 -1.34 14.89
N ILE A 454 -0.25 -1.47 16.22
CA ILE A 454 -0.77 -0.48 17.17
C ILE A 454 -0.19 0.90 16.82
N GLY A 455 -1.05 1.91 16.62
CA GLY A 455 -0.69 3.27 16.20
C GLY A 455 -0.68 3.53 14.68
N SER A 456 -1.00 2.53 13.85
CA SER A 456 -1.14 2.73 12.39
C SER A 456 -2.53 3.26 12.04
N GLU A 457 -2.68 4.58 11.94
CA GLU A 457 -3.98 5.23 11.62
C GLU A 457 -4.39 5.15 10.14
N GLY A 458 -3.48 4.78 9.24
CA GLY A 458 -3.74 4.77 7.79
C GLY A 458 -3.94 6.18 7.23
N LEU A 459 -4.35 6.29 5.95
CA LEU A 459 -4.78 7.57 5.37
C LEU A 459 -6.29 7.81 5.50
N GLY A 460 -7.02 6.86 6.09
CA GLY A 460 -8.46 6.91 6.28
C GLY A 460 -9.19 7.30 4.99
N PRO A 461 -10.16 8.22 5.05
CA PRO A 461 -10.97 8.58 3.90
C PRO A 461 -10.29 9.54 2.90
N TRP A 462 -9.00 9.83 3.07
CA TRP A 462 -8.27 10.77 2.22
C TRP A 462 -7.58 10.11 1.02
N CYS A 463 -7.63 8.77 0.93
CA CYS A 463 -6.99 8.05 -0.16
C CYS A 463 -7.68 6.72 -0.46
N ALA A 464 -8.00 6.47 -1.73
CA ALA A 464 -8.55 5.19 -2.17
C ALA A 464 -7.65 3.97 -1.89
N MET A 465 -6.35 4.15 -1.67
CA MET A 465 -5.46 3.06 -1.23
C MET A 465 -5.59 2.73 0.27
N SER A 466 -6.38 3.49 1.02
CA SER A 466 -6.64 3.30 2.45
C SER A 466 -8.01 2.68 2.68
N ASP A 467 -8.85 3.27 3.54
CA ASP A 467 -10.11 2.70 3.98
C ASP A 467 -11.23 3.29 3.11
N PRO A 468 -12.06 2.44 2.47
CA PRO A 468 -13.03 2.90 1.50
C PRO A 468 -14.05 3.83 2.15
N ASN A 469 -14.48 4.85 1.39
CA ASN A 469 -15.56 5.72 1.82
C ASN A 469 -16.86 4.91 1.97
N ARG A 470 -17.67 5.26 2.98
CA ARG A 470 -19.01 4.69 3.19
C ARG A 470 -20.07 5.32 2.26
N SER A 471 -19.75 6.41 1.57
CA SER A 471 -20.69 7.17 0.72
C SER A 471 -20.98 6.55 -0.66
N GLY A 472 -20.35 5.43 -1.01
CA GLY A 472 -20.56 4.74 -2.30
C GLY A 472 -19.81 5.32 -3.51
N LYS A 473 -19.30 6.55 -3.42
CA LYS A 473 -18.34 7.15 -4.37
C LYS A 473 -16.89 6.88 -3.93
N PRO A 474 -15.99 6.49 -4.85
CA PRO A 474 -14.60 6.22 -4.50
C PRO A 474 -13.85 7.53 -4.24
N GLN A 475 -12.96 7.51 -3.25
CA GLN A 475 -12.05 8.63 -3.03
C GLN A 475 -11.00 8.70 -4.13
N HIS A 476 -10.40 9.86 -4.33
CA HIS A 476 -9.19 9.97 -5.15
C HIS A 476 -7.99 9.25 -4.51
N TYR A 477 -7.02 8.89 -5.35
CA TYR A 477 -5.68 8.58 -4.87
C TYR A 477 -5.03 9.82 -4.27
N SER A 478 -4.21 9.63 -3.23
CA SER A 478 -3.46 10.72 -2.62
C SER A 478 -2.49 11.35 -3.62
N ALA A 479 -2.08 12.59 -3.38
CA ALA A 479 -1.11 13.28 -4.23
C ALA A 479 0.22 12.48 -4.34
N TRP A 480 0.60 11.76 -3.27
CA TRP A 480 1.73 10.84 -3.29
C TRP A 480 1.52 9.67 -4.26
N CYS A 481 0.37 8.99 -4.21
CA CYS A 481 0.05 7.90 -5.13
C CYS A 481 0.08 8.38 -6.59
N LYS A 482 -0.58 9.50 -6.88
CA LYS A 482 -0.60 10.10 -8.23
C LYS A 482 0.82 10.44 -8.71
N ALA A 483 1.66 11.04 -7.86
CA ALA A 483 3.06 11.32 -8.18
C ALA A 483 3.89 10.03 -8.40
N LYS A 484 3.65 8.98 -7.61
CA LYS A 484 4.31 7.68 -7.78
C LYS A 484 3.91 6.97 -9.06
N LEU A 485 2.68 7.15 -9.54
CA LEU A 485 2.26 6.64 -10.85
C LEU A 485 2.72 7.54 -12.01
N GLY A 486 3.17 8.76 -11.72
CA GLY A 486 3.57 9.75 -12.73
C GLY A 486 2.39 10.55 -13.28
N TRP A 487 1.23 10.48 -12.61
CA TRP A 487 0.01 11.22 -12.97
C TRP A 487 0.01 12.67 -12.47
N LEU A 488 1.02 13.01 -11.68
CA LEU A 488 1.13 14.28 -10.99
C LEU A 488 2.61 14.65 -10.93
N LYS A 489 2.98 15.81 -11.44
CA LYS A 489 4.31 16.37 -11.21
C LYS A 489 4.24 17.34 -10.02
N PRO A 490 4.84 17.03 -8.86
CA PRO A 490 4.85 17.93 -7.72
C PRO A 490 5.73 19.16 -7.98
N ALA A 491 5.30 20.32 -7.52
CA ALA A 491 6.16 21.48 -7.38
C ALA A 491 6.84 21.50 -5.99
N VAL A 492 8.15 21.75 -5.94
CA VAL A 492 8.88 21.92 -4.68
C VAL A 492 9.00 23.40 -4.37
N ILE A 493 8.34 23.83 -3.31
CA ILE A 493 8.31 25.21 -2.85
C ILE A 493 9.60 25.50 -2.06
N ASP A 494 10.22 26.66 -2.32
CA ASP A 494 11.32 27.15 -1.50
C ASP A 494 10.80 27.60 -0.13
N PRO A 495 11.17 26.93 0.98
CA PRO A 495 10.67 27.28 2.31
C PRO A 495 11.29 28.57 2.85
N THR A 496 12.36 29.09 2.23
CA THR A 496 13.02 30.33 2.67
C THR A 496 12.32 31.58 2.15
N VAL A 497 11.47 31.43 1.13
CA VAL A 497 10.72 32.52 0.53
C VAL A 497 9.31 32.54 1.09
N LYS A 498 8.97 33.59 1.85
CA LYS A 498 7.58 33.84 2.25
C LYS A 498 6.73 34.11 1.01
N GLN A 499 5.78 33.23 0.73
CA GLN A 499 4.84 33.36 -0.39
C GLN A 499 3.46 32.87 0.03
N LYS A 500 2.41 33.53 -0.48
CA LYS A 500 1.04 33.12 -0.28
C LYS A 500 0.63 32.23 -1.46
N LEU A 501 0.25 30.99 -1.17
CA LEU A 501 -0.10 29.98 -2.17
C LEU A 501 -1.60 29.72 -2.14
N VAL A 502 -2.20 29.61 -3.33
CA VAL A 502 -3.57 29.09 -3.49
C VAL A 502 -3.49 27.76 -4.21
N LEU A 503 -4.14 26.77 -3.63
CA LEU A 503 -4.37 25.48 -4.26
C LEU A 503 -5.80 25.47 -4.81
N GLY A 504 -5.93 25.18 -6.10
CA GLY A 504 -7.24 24.89 -6.67
C GLY A 504 -7.81 23.59 -6.10
N PRO A 505 -9.13 23.44 -6.08
CA PRO A 505 -9.75 22.13 -5.84
C PRO A 505 -9.26 21.12 -6.90
N ILE A 506 -9.30 19.84 -6.56
CA ILE A 506 -8.96 18.76 -7.51
C ILE A 506 -10.05 18.60 -8.58
N GLU A 507 -11.26 19.05 -8.28
CA GLU A 507 -12.45 19.00 -9.14
C GLU A 507 -12.80 20.41 -9.61
N ASP A 508 -13.01 20.57 -10.91
CA ASP A 508 -13.55 21.79 -11.50
C ASP A 508 -15.09 21.69 -11.70
N SER A 509 -15.68 20.53 -11.37
CA SER A 509 -17.08 20.18 -11.66
C SER A 509 -17.73 19.34 -10.54
N PRO A 510 -18.98 19.63 -10.13
CA PRO A 510 -19.72 18.81 -9.17
C PRO A 510 -20.17 17.45 -9.74
N ASN A 511 -19.93 17.19 -11.03
CA ASN A 511 -20.32 15.95 -11.73
C ASN A 511 -19.16 14.95 -11.88
N GLU A 512 -17.95 15.30 -11.42
CA GLU A 512 -16.82 14.38 -11.30
C GLU A 512 -17.04 13.44 -10.09
N CYS A 513 -16.41 12.26 -10.09
CA CYS A 513 -16.83 11.10 -9.29
C CYS A 513 -16.83 11.29 -7.78
#